data_AF-A0A2V8M3P7-F1
#
_entry.id   AF-A0A2V8M3P7-F1
#
_cell.length_a   1.000
_cell.length_b   1.000
_cell.length_c   1.000
_cell.angle_alpha   90.00
_cell.angle_beta   90.00
_cell.angle_gamma   90.00
#
_symmetry.space_group_name_H-M   'P 1'
#
loop_
_entity.id
_entity.type
_entity.pdbx_description
1 polymer ?
#
loop_
_entity_poly.entity_id
_entity_poly.type
_entity_poly.pdbx_seq_one_letter_code
_entity_poly.pdbx_strand_id
1 'polypeptide(L)'
;MMFITKKHLPRRTFLRGIGVTLALPLFDSMLPAQTPLVKTAASPRIRAGFLYMQHGAIMSQFTPETEGANFEFKRIIKPLEPFRDQLFIVSGMEVKTAGPAPGESGGDHVRSAAAFISGARPKHTAGADYYLGVTADQVIAKQIGQDTVLPSIELGIEDV
;
A
#
# COMPACT_ATOMS: atom_id res chain seq x y z
N MET A 1 32.23 30.90 -12.15
CA MET A 1 30.75 30.88 -12.25
C MET A 1 30.37 29.76 -13.21
N MET A 2 29.72 28.69 -12.73
CA MET A 2 29.41 27.52 -13.56
C MET A 2 28.05 27.71 -14.25
N PHE A 3 28.06 27.87 -15.57
CA PHE A 3 26.85 27.97 -16.39
C PHE A 3 26.36 26.56 -16.78
N ILE A 4 25.18 26.17 -16.28
CA ILE A 4 24.53 24.90 -16.63
C ILE A 4 23.53 25.15 -17.75
N THR A 5 23.79 24.59 -18.93
CA THR A 5 23.01 24.86 -20.15
C THR A 5 21.67 24.12 -20.22
N LYS A 6 21.46 23.10 -19.36
CA LYS A 6 20.26 22.24 -19.32
C LYS A 6 19.88 21.59 -20.66
N LYS A 7 20.83 21.49 -21.59
CA LYS A 7 20.64 20.74 -22.84
C LYS A 7 20.44 19.26 -22.52
N HIS A 8 19.47 18.65 -23.17
CA HIS A 8 19.14 17.23 -23.03
C HIS A 8 18.58 16.72 -24.36
N LEU A 9 18.64 15.41 -24.58
CA LEU A 9 18.11 14.80 -25.79
C LEU A 9 16.60 14.55 -25.67
N PRO A 10 15.74 15.16 -26.51
CA PRO A 10 14.31 14.93 -26.41
C PRO A 10 13.98 13.47 -26.77
N ARG A 11 13.28 12.76 -25.87
CA ARG A 11 12.88 11.35 -26.04
C ARG A 11 12.24 11.08 -27.41
N ARG A 12 11.38 12.00 -27.88
CA ARG A 12 10.68 11.87 -29.16
C ARG A 12 11.63 11.92 -30.36
N THR A 13 12.69 12.73 -30.30
CA THR A 13 13.69 12.85 -31.37
C THR A 13 14.53 11.57 -31.47
N PHE A 14 14.93 11.01 -30.32
CA PHE A 14 15.68 9.77 -30.27
C PHE A 14 14.86 8.57 -30.75
N LEU A 15 13.62 8.41 -30.27
CA LEU A 15 12.73 7.30 -30.67
C LEU A 15 12.38 7.35 -32.17
N ARG A 16 12.26 8.54 -32.76
CA ARG A 16 12.09 8.70 -34.21
C ARG A 16 13.31 8.23 -35.01
N GLY A 17 14.51 8.24 -34.43
CA GLY A 17 15.75 7.87 -35.10
C GLY A 17 16.08 6.37 -35.06
N ILE A 18 15.51 5.60 -34.11
CA ILE A 18 15.97 4.22 -33.82
C ILE A 18 14.93 3.15 -34.21
N GLY A 19 13.69 3.53 -34.52
CA GLY A 19 12.63 2.57 -34.82
C GLY A 19 12.03 1.95 -33.55
N VAL A 20 10.76 1.55 -33.64
CA VAL A 20 9.84 1.34 -32.50
C VAL A 20 10.08 0.03 -31.71
N THR A 21 11.18 -0.70 -31.92
CA THR A 21 11.26 -2.11 -31.47
C THR A 21 11.75 -2.35 -30.04
N LEU A 22 12.23 -1.34 -29.30
CA LEU A 22 12.68 -1.53 -27.92
C LEU A 22 11.95 -0.59 -26.96
N ALA A 23 11.30 -1.18 -25.95
CA ALA A 23 10.83 -0.47 -24.76
C ALA A 23 12.05 0.08 -24.01
N LEU A 24 12.50 1.27 -24.40
CA LEU A 24 13.76 1.82 -23.96
C LEU A 24 13.66 2.33 -22.51
N PRO A 25 14.56 1.93 -21.60
CA PRO A 25 14.67 2.55 -20.28
C PRO A 25 15.09 4.04 -20.41
N LEU A 26 14.73 4.84 -19.40
CA LEU A 26 15.08 6.26 -19.35
C LEU A 26 16.60 6.41 -19.15
N PHE A 27 17.30 7.03 -20.10
CA PHE A 27 18.73 7.33 -19.99
C PHE A 27 18.98 8.71 -19.37
N ASP A 28 20.06 8.85 -18.59
CA ASP A 28 20.44 10.12 -17.94
C ASP A 28 20.62 11.28 -18.94
N SER A 29 21.07 10.99 -20.18
CA SER A 29 21.23 11.99 -21.24
C SER A 29 19.92 12.59 -21.76
N MET A 30 18.77 11.98 -21.42
CA MET A 30 17.44 12.49 -21.74
C MET A 30 16.90 13.45 -20.68
N LEU A 31 17.63 13.65 -19.57
CA LEU A 31 17.25 14.54 -18.49
C LEU A 31 18.16 15.78 -18.47
N PRO A 32 17.61 17.00 -18.36
CA PRO A 32 18.42 18.18 -18.12
C PRO A 32 19.25 18.00 -16.83
N ALA A 33 20.51 18.45 -16.86
CA ALA A 33 21.37 18.40 -15.67
C ALA A 33 20.69 19.03 -14.44
N GLN A 34 20.82 18.36 -13.29
CA GLN A 34 20.21 18.72 -12.00
C GLN A 34 18.67 18.71 -11.98
N THR A 35 18.01 17.95 -12.86
CA THR A 35 16.56 17.72 -12.76
C THR A 35 16.27 16.79 -11.58
N PRO A 36 15.40 17.17 -10.61
CA PRO A 36 15.00 16.27 -9.52
C PRO A 36 14.29 15.03 -10.08
N LEU A 37 14.63 13.83 -9.57
CA LEU A 37 14.04 12.55 -10.00
C LEU A 37 12.50 12.56 -10.02
N VAL A 38 11.86 13.24 -9.06
CA VAL A 38 10.40 13.39 -8.97
C VAL A 38 9.79 14.08 -10.20
N LYS A 39 10.57 14.89 -10.93
CA LYS A 39 10.15 15.59 -12.17
C LYS A 39 10.48 14.80 -13.44
N THR A 40 10.87 13.54 -13.31
CA THR A 40 11.30 12.70 -14.43
C THR A 40 10.36 11.51 -14.60
N ALA A 41 10.43 10.85 -15.75
CA ALA A 41 9.70 9.60 -15.96
C ALA A 41 10.19 8.44 -15.06
N ALA A 42 11.35 8.59 -14.40
CA ALA A 42 11.86 7.67 -13.39
C ALA A 42 11.38 7.99 -11.97
N SER A 43 10.43 8.92 -11.80
CA SER A 43 9.82 9.18 -10.49
C SER A 43 9.23 7.89 -9.92
N PRO A 44 9.64 7.45 -8.71
CA PRO A 44 9.08 6.28 -8.07
C PRO A 44 7.57 6.42 -7.96
N ARG A 45 6.86 5.33 -8.26
CA ARG A 45 5.40 5.29 -8.12
C ARG A 45 5.08 4.98 -6.66
N ILE A 46 4.38 5.89 -6.00
CA ILE A 46 3.87 5.66 -4.65
C ILE A 46 2.78 4.59 -4.72
N ARG A 47 2.86 3.63 -3.79
CA ARG A 47 1.90 2.54 -3.62
C ARG A 47 1.58 2.43 -2.13
N ALA A 48 0.33 2.17 -1.82
CA ALA A 48 -0.11 1.77 -0.50
C ALA A 48 -0.55 0.31 -0.57
N GLY A 49 -0.21 -0.46 0.46
CA GLY A 49 -0.60 -1.87 0.57
C GLY A 49 -1.15 -2.14 1.96
N PHE A 50 -2.22 -2.92 2.02
CA PHE A 50 -2.85 -3.37 3.25
C PHE A 50 -2.88 -4.89 3.24
N LEU A 51 -2.32 -5.51 4.28
CA LEU A 51 -2.35 -6.96 4.45
C LEU A 51 -3.16 -7.30 5.70
N TYR A 52 -4.15 -8.17 5.52
CA TYR A 52 -4.97 -8.69 6.62
C TYR A 52 -4.52 -10.11 6.99
N MET A 53 -4.47 -10.41 8.28
CA MET A 53 -4.15 -11.75 8.82
C MET A 53 -5.42 -12.36 9.44
N GLN A 54 -6.22 -13.06 8.64
CA GLN A 54 -7.57 -13.56 8.99
C GLN A 54 -7.62 -14.31 10.33
N HIS A 55 -6.73 -15.28 10.53
CA HIS A 55 -6.66 -16.08 11.76
C HIS A 55 -5.68 -15.51 12.81
N GLY A 56 -5.21 -14.29 12.58
CA GLY A 56 -4.18 -13.67 13.39
C GLY A 56 -2.82 -14.36 13.28
N ALA A 57 -2.04 -14.23 14.33
CA ALA A 57 -0.70 -14.78 14.44
C ALA A 57 -0.47 -15.29 15.87
N ILE A 58 0.60 -16.07 16.08
CA ILE A 58 1.08 -16.36 17.43
C ILE A 58 1.61 -15.06 18.01
N MET A 59 0.78 -14.32 18.76
CA MET A 59 1.08 -12.94 19.15
C MET A 59 2.33 -12.80 20.01
N SER A 60 2.66 -13.82 20.80
CA SER A 60 3.92 -13.90 21.55
C SER A 60 5.16 -14.01 20.67
N GLN A 61 5.02 -14.33 19.38
CA GLN A 61 6.08 -14.40 18.36
C GLN A 61 5.98 -13.28 17.31
N PHE A 62 4.93 -12.46 17.36
CA PHE A 62 4.69 -11.32 16.46
C PHE A 62 4.96 -9.98 17.16
N THR A 63 4.45 -9.79 18.38
CA THR A 63 4.49 -8.52 19.11
C THR A 63 5.81 -8.39 19.86
N PRO A 64 6.57 -7.30 19.69
CA PRO A 64 7.74 -7.03 20.51
C PRO A 64 7.41 -6.93 22.01
N GLU A 65 8.34 -7.30 22.89
CA GLU A 65 8.16 -7.22 24.36
C GLU A 65 8.38 -5.81 24.90
N THR A 66 9.13 -4.98 24.18
CA THR A 66 9.51 -3.64 24.62
C THR A 66 9.10 -2.59 23.60
N GLU A 67 8.83 -1.38 24.10
CA GLU A 67 8.59 -0.20 23.29
C GLU A 67 9.91 0.46 22.84
N GLY A 68 9.82 1.31 21.82
CA GLY A 68 10.95 2.07 21.29
C GLY A 68 11.66 1.41 20.11
N ALA A 69 12.54 2.14 19.43
CA ALA A 69 13.12 1.73 18.15
C ALA A 69 14.04 0.48 18.21
N ASN A 70 14.52 0.13 19.41
CA ASN A 70 15.52 -0.92 19.63
C ASN A 70 14.91 -2.23 20.18
N PHE A 71 13.65 -2.50 19.89
CA PHE A 71 13.03 -3.76 20.28
C PHE A 71 13.69 -4.98 19.59
N GLU A 72 13.58 -6.14 20.22
CA GLU A 72 14.03 -7.41 19.67
C GLU A 72 13.04 -7.93 18.61
N PHE A 73 13.54 -8.31 17.43
CA PHE A 73 12.72 -8.95 16.40
C PHE A 73 12.47 -10.42 16.73
N LYS A 74 11.20 -10.75 16.95
CA LYS A 74 10.73 -12.13 17.17
C LYS A 74 10.59 -12.92 15.86
N ARG A 75 10.42 -14.24 15.97
CA ARG A 75 10.41 -15.17 14.83
C ARG A 75 9.55 -14.74 13.64
N ILE A 76 8.33 -14.25 13.88
CA ILE A 76 7.40 -13.90 12.78
C ILE A 76 7.82 -12.61 12.08
N ILE A 77 8.31 -11.63 12.82
CA ILE A 77 8.72 -10.32 12.29
C ILE A 77 10.21 -10.23 11.94
N LYS A 78 11.01 -11.26 12.24
CA LYS A 78 12.46 -11.32 11.96
C LYS A 78 12.84 -10.96 10.51
N PRO A 79 12.10 -11.40 9.48
CA PRO A 79 12.40 -11.01 8.10
C PRO A 79 12.30 -9.49 7.83
N LEU A 80 11.63 -8.73 8.70
CA LEU A 80 11.48 -7.27 8.57
C LEU A 80 12.65 -6.49 9.19
N GLU A 81 13.59 -7.16 9.87
CA GLU A 81 14.73 -6.52 10.53
C GLU A 81 15.57 -5.60 9.63
N PRO A 82 15.83 -5.92 8.34
CA PRO A 82 16.51 -5.01 7.41
C PRO A 82 15.79 -3.66 7.20
N PHE A 83 14.52 -3.55 7.60
CA PHE A 83 13.68 -2.36 7.45
C PHE A 83 13.38 -1.69 8.80
N ARG A 84 14.15 -1.96 9.87
CA ARG A 84 13.94 -1.40 11.21
C ARG A 84 13.63 0.10 11.21
N ASP A 85 14.43 0.89 10.47
CA ASP A 85 14.30 2.35 10.43
C ASP A 85 13.06 2.85 9.66
N GLN A 86 12.29 1.93 9.06
CA GLN A 86 11.06 2.19 8.31
C GLN A 86 9.86 1.43 8.89
N LEU A 87 10.04 0.76 10.04
CA LEU A 87 9.04 -0.12 10.63
C LEU A 87 8.46 0.49 11.90
N PHE A 88 7.13 0.55 11.96
CA PHE A 88 6.38 0.86 13.17
C PHE A 88 5.48 -0.33 13.51
N ILE A 89 5.56 -0.80 14.75
CA ILE A 89 4.67 -1.82 15.27
C ILE A 89 3.81 -1.17 16.36
N VAL A 90 2.51 -1.12 16.12
CA VAL A 90 1.52 -0.57 17.06
C VAL A 90 0.71 -1.73 17.62
N SER A 91 0.72 -1.87 18.94
CA SER A 91 -0.01 -2.92 19.68
C SER A 91 -1.13 -2.31 20.53
N GLY A 92 -1.98 -3.15 21.11
CA GLY A 92 -3.07 -2.70 22.00
C GLY A 92 -4.24 -2.00 21.30
N MET A 93 -4.37 -2.16 19.98
CA MET A 93 -5.44 -1.58 19.19
C MET A 93 -6.59 -2.57 19.00
N GLU A 94 -7.83 -2.06 19.01
CA GLU A 94 -9.04 -2.84 18.78
C GLU A 94 -9.97 -2.08 17.81
N VAL A 95 -10.50 -2.80 16.82
CA VAL A 95 -11.54 -2.27 15.91
C VAL A 95 -12.92 -2.64 16.48
N LYS A 96 -13.45 -1.79 17.36
CA LYS A 96 -14.74 -2.05 18.05
C LYS A 96 -15.93 -2.33 17.11
N THR A 97 -15.88 -1.81 15.89
CA THR A 97 -16.91 -2.03 14.87
C THR A 97 -16.89 -3.44 14.28
N ALA A 98 -15.80 -4.20 14.45
CA ALA A 98 -15.71 -5.62 14.08
C ALA A 98 -16.37 -6.55 15.10
N GLY A 99 -16.51 -6.12 16.36
CA GLY A 99 -17.12 -6.90 17.43
C GLY A 99 -18.64 -7.02 17.29
N PRO A 100 -19.26 -8.02 17.94
CA PRO A 100 -20.71 -8.21 17.89
C PRO A 100 -21.46 -7.02 18.52
N ALA A 101 -22.56 -6.58 17.91
CA ALA A 101 -23.51 -5.68 18.56
C ALA A 101 -24.49 -6.47 19.45
N PRO A 102 -25.20 -5.81 20.39
CA PRO A 102 -26.24 -6.48 21.17
C PRO A 102 -27.27 -7.18 20.27
N GLY A 103 -27.45 -8.49 20.47
CA GLY A 103 -28.36 -9.31 19.67
C GLY A 103 -27.75 -9.91 18.40
N GLU A 104 -26.51 -9.61 18.07
CA GLU A 104 -25.77 -10.29 17.00
C GLU A 104 -24.96 -11.48 17.54
N SER A 105 -24.90 -12.56 16.77
CA SER A 105 -24.04 -13.71 17.03
C SER A 105 -23.38 -14.18 15.74
N GLY A 106 -22.22 -14.84 15.87
CA GLY A 106 -21.43 -15.31 14.71
C GLY A 106 -20.92 -14.16 13.84
N GLY A 107 -20.37 -14.49 12.67
CA GLY A 107 -19.94 -13.50 11.67
C GLY A 107 -18.62 -12.78 11.97
N ASP A 108 -17.90 -13.13 13.04
CA ASP A 108 -16.65 -12.48 13.42
C ASP A 108 -15.59 -12.52 12.31
N HIS A 109 -15.50 -13.64 11.59
CA HIS A 109 -14.61 -13.81 10.44
C HIS A 109 -14.87 -12.78 9.33
N VAL A 110 -16.14 -12.62 8.94
CA VAL A 110 -16.53 -11.70 7.86
C VAL A 110 -16.46 -10.25 8.34
N ARG A 111 -16.91 -9.98 9.57
CA ARG A 111 -16.88 -8.64 10.15
C ARG A 111 -15.48 -8.08 10.31
N SER A 112 -14.55 -8.89 10.80
CA SER A 112 -13.17 -8.45 11.01
C SER A 112 -12.45 -8.13 9.70
N ALA A 113 -12.67 -8.93 8.65
CA ALA A 113 -12.17 -8.63 7.31
C ALA A 113 -12.76 -7.31 6.75
N ALA A 114 -14.07 -7.12 6.86
CA ALA A 114 -14.75 -5.92 6.37
C ALA A 114 -14.33 -4.65 7.14
N ALA A 115 -14.15 -4.74 8.46
CA ALA A 115 -13.83 -3.60 9.31
C ALA A 115 -12.36 -3.18 9.23
N PHE A 116 -11.44 -4.06 8.78
CA PHE A 116 -9.98 -3.88 8.85
C PHE A 116 -9.49 -2.52 8.33
N ILE A 117 -9.93 -2.11 7.13
CA ILE A 117 -9.54 -0.81 6.53
C ILE A 117 -10.71 0.13 6.26
N SER A 118 -11.93 -0.25 6.62
CA SER A 118 -13.09 0.67 6.61
C SER A 118 -13.29 1.36 7.96
N GLY A 119 -12.92 0.69 9.07
CA GLY A 119 -13.29 1.09 10.42
C GLY A 119 -14.82 1.10 10.67
N ALA A 120 -15.62 0.71 9.69
CA ALA A 120 -17.08 0.77 9.72
C ALA A 120 -17.68 -0.58 10.11
N ARG A 121 -18.89 -0.56 10.68
CA ARG A 121 -19.66 -1.79 10.94
C ARG A 121 -20.28 -2.25 9.62
N PRO A 122 -19.94 -3.44 9.11
CA PRO A 122 -20.64 -4.01 7.96
C PRO A 122 -22.09 -4.33 8.35
N LYS A 123 -23.00 -4.19 7.41
CA LYS A 123 -24.36 -4.69 7.58
C LYS A 123 -24.34 -6.21 7.69
N HIS A 124 -24.93 -6.74 8.77
CA HIS A 124 -25.08 -8.18 8.93
C HIS A 124 -26.19 -8.69 8.00
N THR A 125 -25.81 -9.36 6.92
CA THR A 125 -26.75 -9.92 5.93
C THR A 125 -26.12 -11.16 5.27
N ALA A 126 -26.97 -12.03 4.74
CA ALA A 126 -26.61 -13.11 3.82
C ALA A 126 -27.24 -12.91 2.43
N GLY A 127 -27.88 -11.76 2.20
CA GLY A 127 -28.48 -11.38 0.92
C GLY A 127 -27.56 -10.47 0.10
N ALA A 128 -28.04 -10.04 -1.07
CA ALA A 128 -27.29 -9.16 -1.98
C ALA A 128 -27.23 -7.68 -1.54
N ASP A 129 -27.74 -7.37 -0.35
CA ASP A 129 -27.92 -6.01 0.17
C ASP A 129 -26.76 -5.59 1.10
N TYR A 130 -25.54 -5.97 0.72
CA TYR A 130 -24.30 -5.64 1.40
C TYR A 130 -24.09 -4.12 1.48
N TYR A 131 -23.63 -3.67 2.65
CA TYR A 131 -23.30 -2.26 2.87
C TYR A 131 -22.13 -2.14 3.85
N LEU A 132 -21.15 -1.31 3.45
CA LEU A 132 -19.97 -0.97 4.23
C LEU A 132 -19.56 0.48 3.95
N GLY A 133 -18.90 1.12 4.90
CA GLY A 133 -18.31 2.45 4.71
C GLY A 133 -17.14 2.45 3.71
N VAL A 134 -16.76 3.65 3.27
CA VAL A 134 -15.61 3.87 2.38
C VAL A 134 -14.32 3.39 3.07
N THR A 135 -13.51 2.61 2.35
CA THR A 135 -12.24 2.07 2.87
C THR A 135 -11.07 3.02 2.67
N ALA A 136 -9.99 2.81 3.43
CA ALA A 136 -8.78 3.62 3.35
C ALA A 136 -8.13 3.59 1.96
N ASP A 137 -8.10 2.42 1.30
CA ASP A 137 -7.61 2.28 -0.07
C ASP A 137 -8.44 3.10 -1.06
N GLN A 138 -9.78 3.13 -0.93
CA GLN A 138 -10.66 3.95 -1.77
C GLN A 138 -10.40 5.46 -1.56
N VAL A 139 -10.10 5.88 -0.35
CA VAL A 139 -9.69 7.27 -0.08
C VAL A 139 -8.34 7.59 -0.75
N ILE A 140 -7.37 6.68 -0.65
CA ILE A 140 -6.05 6.83 -1.29
C ILE A 140 -6.17 6.85 -2.81
N ALA A 141 -6.99 5.98 -3.39
CA ALA A 141 -7.21 5.85 -4.83
C ALA A 141 -7.74 7.15 -5.46
N LYS A 142 -8.45 8.00 -4.70
CA LYS A 142 -8.87 9.34 -5.15
C LYS A 142 -7.70 10.30 -5.41
N GLN A 143 -6.54 10.03 -4.83
CA GLN A 143 -5.36 10.89 -4.90
C GLN A 143 -4.20 10.26 -5.68
N ILE A 144 -4.07 8.94 -5.65
CA ILE A 144 -2.95 8.18 -6.23
C ILE A 144 -3.52 7.05 -7.10
N GLY A 145 -2.85 6.72 -8.22
CA GLY A 145 -3.25 5.60 -9.08
C GLY A 145 -4.07 5.97 -10.32
N GLN A 146 -4.29 7.26 -10.58
CA GLN A 146 -5.02 7.73 -11.78
C GLN A 146 -4.32 7.41 -13.11
N ASP A 147 -3.03 7.04 -13.04
CA ASP A 147 -2.23 6.61 -14.20
C ASP A 147 -2.29 5.09 -14.44
N THR A 148 -3.02 4.32 -13.61
CA THR A 148 -3.19 2.87 -13.77
C THR A 148 -4.63 2.53 -14.14
N VAL A 149 -4.81 1.42 -14.87
CA VAL A 149 -6.16 0.95 -15.29
C VAL A 149 -7.06 0.72 -14.06
N LEU A 150 -6.49 0.15 -13.01
CA LEU A 150 -7.12 -0.03 -11.71
C LEU A 150 -6.35 0.81 -10.69
N PRO A 151 -6.96 1.88 -10.13
CA PRO A 151 -6.34 2.69 -9.08
C PRO A 151 -6.23 1.98 -7.73
N SER A 152 -7.09 0.97 -7.49
CA SER A 152 -7.06 0.05 -6.35
C SER A 152 -7.28 -1.39 -6.84
N ILE A 153 -6.69 -2.36 -6.16
CA ILE A 153 -6.85 -3.80 -6.44
C ILE A 153 -7.04 -4.53 -5.12
N GLU A 154 -8.18 -5.20 -4.99
CA GLU A 154 -8.57 -5.97 -3.83
C GLU A 154 -8.42 -7.47 -4.14
N LEU A 155 -7.65 -8.18 -3.31
CA LEU A 155 -7.45 -9.63 -3.41
C LEU A 155 -7.88 -10.27 -2.09
N GLY A 156 -8.80 -11.22 -2.16
CA GLY A 156 -9.29 -11.98 -1.00
C GLY A 156 -9.15 -13.48 -1.23
N ILE A 157 -9.15 -14.23 -0.12
CA ILE A 157 -9.19 -15.70 -0.12
C ILE A 157 -10.58 -16.24 0.26
N GLU A 158 -11.51 -15.35 0.61
CA GLU A 158 -12.89 -15.66 1.00
C GLU A 158 -13.83 -15.22 -0.12
N ASP A 159 -14.92 -15.97 -0.31
CA ASP A 159 -16.01 -15.56 -1.19
C ASP A 159 -16.78 -14.38 -0.58
N VAL A 160 -17.20 -13.44 -1.43
CA VAL A 160 -17.99 -12.24 -1.08
C VAL A 160 -19.48 -12.57 -1.01
#